data_AF-A0A526MDT7-F1
#
_entry.id   AF-A0A526MDT7-F1
#
_cell.length_a   1.000
_cell.length_b   1.000
_cell.length_c   1.000
_cell.angle_alpha   90.00
_cell.angle_beta   90.00
_cell.angle_gamma   90.00
#
_symmetry.space_group_name_H-M   'P 1'
#
loop_
_entity.id
_entity.type
_entity.pdbx_description
1 polymer ?
#
loop_
_entity_poly.entity_id
_entity_poly.type
_entity_poly.pdbx_seq_one_letter_code
_entity_poly.pdbx_strand_id
1 'polypeptide(L)'
;MTKRAAIFPAGRQALYEINRYSAAIRSGDFLFVSGQVGSREDGSPEPVFAKQVQLAFDNLAAVLKAAGCTFDDIVDVTTFHTDPATQWEAINAVRLKAIGEPPYPNWTAVGVNWLAGFDFEIKVIARLPQPS
;
A
#
# COMPACT_ATOMS: atom_id res chain seq x y z
N MET A 1 -6.23 -16.43 -23.81
CA MET A 1 -6.33 -15.23 -22.94
C MET A 1 -5.37 -15.44 -21.77
N THR A 2 -4.46 -14.52 -21.52
CA THR A 2 -3.58 -14.58 -20.34
C THR A 2 -4.42 -14.29 -19.09
N LYS A 3 -4.47 -15.25 -18.17
CA LYS A 3 -5.15 -15.10 -16.87
C LYS A 3 -4.31 -14.18 -15.98
N ARG A 4 -4.97 -13.28 -15.23
CA ARG A 4 -4.29 -12.40 -14.27
C ARG A 4 -3.63 -13.25 -13.16
N ALA A 5 -2.38 -12.93 -12.81
CA ALA A 5 -1.66 -13.54 -11.70
C ALA A 5 -1.85 -12.67 -10.44
N ALA A 6 -2.91 -12.95 -9.68
CA ALA A 6 -3.21 -12.23 -8.45
C ALA A 6 -2.30 -12.69 -7.30
N ILE A 7 -1.86 -11.72 -6.50
CA ILE A 7 -1.12 -11.93 -5.25
C ILE A 7 -1.99 -11.42 -4.10
N PHE A 8 -1.99 -12.16 -2.99
CA PHE A 8 -2.66 -11.79 -1.75
C PHE A 8 -1.69 -11.99 -0.57
N PRO A 9 -1.73 -11.12 0.44
CA PRO A 9 -0.97 -11.33 1.66
C PRO A 9 -1.51 -12.57 2.40
N ALA A 10 -0.69 -13.14 3.28
CA ALA A 10 -1.13 -14.23 4.15
C ALA A 10 -2.19 -13.73 5.16
N GLY A 11 -3.09 -14.63 5.58
CA GLY A 11 -4.15 -14.32 6.53
C GLY A 11 -5.47 -13.90 5.85
N ARG A 12 -6.49 -13.64 6.67
CA ARG A 12 -7.81 -13.22 6.19
C ARG A 12 -7.81 -11.71 5.93
N GLN A 13 -8.31 -11.31 4.77
CA GLN A 13 -8.43 -9.91 4.37
C GLN A 13 -9.82 -9.69 3.78
N ALA A 14 -10.79 -9.36 4.64
CA ALA A 14 -12.20 -9.25 4.25
C ALA A 14 -12.42 -8.23 3.13
N LEU A 15 -11.61 -7.17 3.07
CA LEU A 15 -11.74 -6.07 2.11
C LEU A 15 -11.69 -6.56 0.65
N TYR A 16 -10.80 -7.50 0.33
CA TYR A 16 -10.67 -8.05 -1.02
C TYR A 16 -11.84 -8.96 -1.41
N GLU A 17 -12.33 -9.77 -0.47
CA GLU A 17 -13.47 -10.68 -0.69
C GLU A 17 -14.78 -9.90 -0.86
N ILE A 18 -15.02 -8.91 0.01
CA ILE A 18 -16.22 -8.07 0.01
C ILE A 18 -16.29 -7.25 -1.29
N ASN A 19 -15.18 -6.62 -1.69
CA ASN A 19 -15.17 -5.67 -2.80
C ASN A 19 -14.69 -6.27 -4.13
N ARG A 20 -14.33 -7.57 -4.17
CA ARG A 20 -13.99 -8.33 -5.38
C ARG A 20 -12.84 -7.75 -6.21
N TYR A 21 -11.73 -7.43 -5.55
CA TYR A 21 -10.49 -7.02 -6.21
C TYR A 21 -9.27 -7.75 -5.61
N SER A 22 -8.15 -7.76 -6.33
CA SER A 22 -6.92 -8.42 -5.89
C SER A 22 -6.03 -7.46 -5.11
N ALA A 23 -5.26 -7.95 -4.14
CA ALA A 23 -4.32 -7.11 -3.40
C ALA A 23 -3.21 -6.56 -4.31
N ALA A 24 -2.72 -7.40 -5.21
CA ALA A 24 -1.83 -6.99 -6.28
C ALA A 24 -1.99 -7.91 -7.50
N ILE A 25 -1.56 -7.42 -8.66
CA ILE A 25 -1.43 -8.19 -9.89
C ILE A 25 0.05 -8.22 -10.30
N ARG A 26 0.59 -9.42 -10.48
CA ARG A 26 1.85 -9.62 -11.18
C ARG A 26 1.62 -9.55 -12.68
N SER A 27 2.43 -8.75 -13.36
CA SER A 27 2.45 -8.63 -14.82
C SER A 27 3.89 -8.51 -15.31
N GLY A 28 4.44 -9.62 -15.83
CA GLY A 28 5.85 -9.67 -16.21
C GLY A 28 6.77 -9.54 -14.99
N ASP A 29 7.68 -8.56 -15.04
CA ASP A 29 8.61 -8.18 -13.99
C ASP A 29 8.08 -7.07 -13.07
N PHE A 30 6.81 -6.67 -13.21
CA PHE A 30 6.17 -5.68 -12.36
C PHE A 30 5.08 -6.27 -11.47
N LEU A 31 4.94 -5.67 -10.29
CA LEU A 31 3.85 -5.86 -9.35
C LEU A 31 3.06 -4.57 -9.25
N PHE A 32 1.79 -4.62 -9.65
CA PHE A 32 0.84 -3.52 -9.50
C PHE A 32 0.01 -3.77 -8.26
N VAL A 33 0.29 -3.01 -7.20
CA VAL A 33 -0.40 -3.14 -5.91
C VAL A 33 -1.63 -2.26 -5.93
N SER A 34 -2.77 -2.79 -5.49
CA SER A 34 -3.92 -1.97 -5.15
C SER A 34 -3.58 -1.01 -4.01
N GLY A 35 -4.32 0.08 -3.90
CA GLY A 35 -4.18 1.01 -2.79
C GLY A 35 -4.28 0.30 -1.44
N GLN A 36 -3.28 0.53 -0.60
CA GLN A 36 -3.21 -0.01 0.74
C GLN A 36 -3.65 1.06 1.73
N VAL A 37 -4.53 0.66 2.63
CA VAL A 37 -5.16 1.50 3.65
C VAL A 37 -4.97 0.85 5.01
N GLY A 38 -5.19 1.63 6.08
CA GLY A 38 -5.12 1.15 7.45
C GLY A 38 -6.34 0.33 7.86
N SER A 39 -6.63 -0.74 7.14
CA SER A 39 -7.75 -1.65 7.41
C SER A 39 -7.37 -2.73 8.41
N ARG A 40 -8.27 -2.96 9.38
CA ARG A 40 -8.26 -4.13 10.25
C ARG A 40 -8.73 -5.38 9.48
N GLU A 41 -8.62 -6.55 10.11
CA GLU A 41 -8.97 -7.84 9.50
C GLU A 41 -10.44 -7.92 9.03
N ASP A 42 -11.34 -7.21 9.71
CA ASP A 42 -12.76 -7.09 9.36
C ASP A 42 -13.04 -6.09 8.23
N GLY A 43 -12.01 -5.43 7.72
CA GLY A 43 -12.08 -4.41 6.66
C GLY A 43 -12.39 -2.99 7.15
N SER A 44 -12.63 -2.79 8.45
CA SER A 44 -12.90 -1.46 9.00
C SER A 44 -11.62 -0.62 9.19
N PRO A 45 -11.71 0.72 9.16
CA PRO A 45 -10.57 1.59 9.37
C PRO A 45 -10.09 1.57 10.83
N GLU A 46 -8.77 1.61 11.02
CA GLU A 46 -8.18 1.94 12.32
C GLU A 46 -8.53 3.40 12.70
N PRO A 47 -9.18 3.65 13.85
CA PRO A 47 -9.72 4.96 14.21
C PRO A 47 -8.67 5.99 14.60
N VAL A 48 -7.48 5.56 15.02
CA VAL A 48 -6.40 6.50 15.37
C VAL A 48 -5.57 6.75 14.12
N PHE A 49 -5.62 7.96 13.56
CA PHE A 49 -5.00 8.30 12.27
C PHE A 49 -3.54 7.85 12.13
N ALA A 50 -2.67 8.16 13.11
CA ALA A 50 -1.26 7.74 13.06
C ALA A 50 -1.10 6.20 13.02
N LYS A 51 -1.97 5.47 13.72
CA LYS A 51 -2.02 4.00 13.65
C LYS A 51 -2.60 3.51 12.33
N GLN A 52 -3.55 4.25 11.75
CA GLN A 52 -4.12 3.96 10.43
C GLN A 52 -3.04 4.06 9.35
N VAL A 53 -2.21 5.11 9.38
CA VAL A 53 -1.07 5.25 8.46
C VAL A 53 -0.09 4.10 8.67
N GLN A 54 0.34 3.81 9.90
CA GLN A 54 1.24 2.69 10.18
C GLN A 54 0.67 1.36 9.65
N LEU A 55 -0.61 1.10 9.92
CA LEU A 55 -1.28 -0.11 9.45
C LEU A 55 -1.38 -0.18 7.92
N ALA A 56 -1.53 0.95 7.23
CA ALA A 56 -1.48 0.98 5.76
C ALA A 56 -0.11 0.56 5.22
N PHE A 57 0.97 1.03 5.84
CA PHE A 57 2.34 0.60 5.49
C PHE A 57 2.59 -0.87 5.85
N ASP A 58 2.08 -1.35 6.99
CA ASP A 58 2.20 -2.75 7.41
C ASP A 58 1.44 -3.69 6.44
N ASN A 59 0.23 -3.30 6.03
CA ASN A 59 -0.57 -4.00 5.03
C ASN A 59 0.17 -4.04 3.68
N LEU A 60 0.74 -2.91 3.25
CA LEU A 60 1.58 -2.85 2.05
C LEU A 60 2.78 -3.80 2.15
N ALA A 61 3.49 -3.80 3.27
CA ALA A 61 4.62 -4.69 3.51
C ALA A 61 4.21 -6.17 3.37
N ALA A 62 3.03 -6.53 3.88
CA ALA A 62 2.51 -7.90 3.77
C ALA A 62 2.20 -8.28 2.32
N VAL A 63 1.64 -7.37 1.52
CA VAL A 63 1.38 -7.61 0.08
C VAL A 63 2.69 -7.76 -0.70
N LEU A 64 3.66 -6.88 -0.47
CA LEU A 64 4.99 -6.95 -1.09
C LEU A 64 5.68 -8.27 -0.75
N LYS A 65 5.69 -8.64 0.55
CA LYS A 65 6.27 -9.90 1.01
C LYS A 65 5.66 -11.13 0.34
N ALA A 66 4.35 -11.14 0.10
CA ALA A 66 3.68 -12.23 -0.59
C ALA A 66 4.09 -12.37 -2.07
N ALA A 67 4.62 -11.31 -2.68
CA ALA A 67 5.24 -11.32 -4.00
C ALA A 67 6.75 -11.58 -3.98
N GLY A 68 7.35 -11.73 -2.79
CA GLY A 68 8.80 -11.80 -2.60
C GLY A 68 9.51 -10.44 -2.64
N CYS A 69 8.76 -9.33 -2.59
CA CYS A 69 9.28 -7.96 -2.60
C CYS A 69 9.44 -7.38 -1.18
N THR A 70 10.16 -6.28 -1.13
CA THR A 70 10.32 -5.37 0.01
C THR A 70 10.03 -3.93 -0.44
N PHE A 71 10.22 -2.94 0.45
CA PHE A 71 10.10 -1.53 0.08
C PHE A 71 11.18 -1.08 -0.92
N ASP A 72 12.35 -1.71 -0.92
CA ASP A 72 13.46 -1.38 -1.84
C ASP A 72 13.13 -1.71 -3.31
N ASP A 73 12.14 -2.58 -3.52
CA ASP A 73 11.66 -2.97 -4.85
C ASP A 73 10.65 -1.97 -5.43
N ILE A 74 10.20 -0.99 -4.65
CA ILE A 74 9.21 0.00 -5.08
C ILE A 74 9.84 1.00 -6.05
N VAL A 75 9.24 1.15 -7.21
CA VAL A 75 9.70 2.06 -8.27
C VAL A 75 8.77 3.25 -8.48
N ASP A 76 7.54 3.20 -7.96
CA ASP A 76 6.58 4.29 -8.03
C ASP A 76 5.69 4.35 -6.77
N VAL A 77 5.52 5.56 -6.21
CA VAL A 77 4.64 5.80 -5.06
C VAL A 77 3.67 6.95 -5.35
N THR A 78 2.39 6.69 -5.13
CA THR A 78 1.34 7.70 -5.06
C THR A 78 0.59 7.57 -3.74
N THR A 79 0.45 8.66 -2.98
CA THR A 79 -0.36 8.71 -1.76
C THR A 79 -1.54 9.65 -1.88
N PHE A 80 -2.64 9.26 -1.25
CA PHE A 80 -3.89 10.02 -1.22
C PHE A 80 -4.27 10.36 0.22
N HIS A 81 -4.77 11.57 0.44
CA HIS A 81 -4.99 12.15 1.77
C HIS A 81 -6.33 12.87 1.83
N THR A 82 -7.14 12.64 2.87
CA THR A 82 -8.43 13.34 3.05
C THR A 82 -8.26 14.76 3.58
N ASP A 83 -7.21 15.03 4.35
CA ASP A 83 -6.87 16.36 4.87
C ASP A 83 -5.35 16.53 5.00
N PRO A 84 -4.61 16.63 3.87
CA PRO A 84 -3.15 16.61 3.89
C PRO A 84 -2.53 17.72 4.74
N ALA A 85 -3.20 18.87 4.88
CA ALA A 85 -2.66 20.00 5.64
C ALA A 85 -2.52 19.71 7.13
N THR A 86 -3.43 18.91 7.71
CA THR A 86 -3.40 18.53 9.13
C THR A 86 -2.76 17.17 9.37
N GLN A 87 -2.70 16.33 8.33
CA GLN A 87 -2.25 14.94 8.42
C GLN A 87 -0.74 14.75 8.15
N TRP A 88 -0.09 15.72 7.48
CA TRP A 88 1.24 15.53 6.92
C TRP A 88 2.31 15.11 7.94
N GLU A 89 2.33 15.70 9.13
CA GLU A 89 3.35 15.40 10.14
C GLU A 89 3.32 13.93 10.57
N ALA A 90 2.12 13.40 10.84
CA ALA A 90 1.94 12.00 11.20
C ALA A 90 2.28 11.05 10.03
N ILE A 91 1.93 11.42 8.79
CA ILE A 91 2.28 10.65 7.59
C ILE A 91 3.80 10.60 7.41
N ASN A 92 4.47 11.75 7.49
CA ASN A 92 5.89 11.87 7.20
C ASN A 92 6.74 11.09 8.21
N ALA A 93 6.34 11.06 9.49
CA ALA A 93 7.01 10.25 10.52
C ALA A 93 7.02 8.75 10.19
N VAL A 94 5.88 8.20 9.75
CA VAL A 94 5.77 6.79 9.36
C VAL A 94 6.49 6.53 8.04
N ARG A 95 6.28 7.41 7.05
CA ARG A 95 6.90 7.33 5.72
C ARG A 95 8.42 7.22 5.81
N LEU A 96 9.08 8.13 6.54
CA LEU A 96 10.54 8.16 6.64
C LEU A 96 11.09 6.89 7.28
N LYS A 97 10.40 6.34 8.28
CA LYS A 97 10.77 5.06 8.89
C LYS A 97 10.62 3.89 7.93
N ALA A 98 9.58 3.88 7.09
CA ALA A 98 9.29 2.78 6.17
C ALA A 98 10.20 2.76 4.94
N ILE A 99 10.55 3.92 4.38
CA ILE A 99 11.39 3.99 3.16
C ILE A 99 12.89 3.90 3.41
N GLY A 100 13.34 4.08 4.65
CA GLY A 100 14.76 3.97 4.99
C GLY A 100 15.63 5.06 4.35
N GLU A 101 16.80 4.65 3.89
CA GLU A 101 17.90 5.53 3.42
C GLU A 101 17.91 5.66 1.88
N PRO A 102 18.64 6.64 1.31
CA PRO A 102 18.75 6.80 -0.14
C PRO A 102 19.29 5.55 -0.88
N PRO A 103 18.91 5.32 -2.15
CA PRO A 103 18.05 6.17 -2.97
C PRO A 103 16.56 6.03 -2.62
N TYR A 104 15.90 7.16 -2.38
CA TYR A 104 14.46 7.18 -2.07
C TYR A 104 13.62 6.87 -3.32
N PRO A 105 12.41 6.30 -3.17
CA PRO A 105 11.48 6.17 -4.28
C PRO A 105 11.03 7.55 -4.76
N ASN A 106 10.52 7.61 -6.01
CA ASN A 106 9.73 8.76 -6.43
C ASN A 106 8.50 8.92 -5.49
N TRP A 107 7.86 10.10 -5.46
CA TRP A 107 6.67 10.28 -4.63
C TRP A 107 5.73 11.35 -5.19
N THR A 108 4.46 10.99 -5.33
CA THR A 108 3.36 11.92 -5.63
C THR A 108 2.34 11.89 -4.49
N ALA A 109 2.04 13.04 -3.89
CA ALA A 109 1.05 13.17 -2.82
C ALA A 109 -0.13 14.03 -3.28
N VAL A 110 -1.36 13.54 -3.09
CA VAL A 110 -2.58 14.17 -3.63
C VAL A 110 -3.65 14.28 -2.53
N GLY A 111 -4.22 15.47 -2.36
CA GLY A 111 -5.43 15.66 -1.57
C GLY A 111 -6.66 15.16 -2.34
N VAL A 112 -7.50 14.36 -1.69
CA VAL A 112 -8.71 13.77 -2.29
C VAL A 112 -9.91 13.94 -1.37
N ASN A 113 -11.11 13.89 -1.94
CA ASN A 113 -12.33 14.14 -1.17
C ASN A 113 -12.86 12.89 -0.45
N TRP A 114 -12.40 11.68 -0.81
CA TRP A 114 -12.94 10.43 -0.25
C TRP A 114 -12.05 9.21 -0.52
N LEU A 115 -11.90 8.33 0.48
CA LEU A 115 -11.17 7.06 0.42
C LEU A 115 -11.94 5.93 1.13
N ALA A 116 -13.22 5.70 0.80
CA ALA A 116 -13.99 4.57 1.34
C ALA A 116 -14.04 4.43 2.88
N GLY A 117 -13.96 5.54 3.61
CA GLY A 117 -13.96 5.56 5.08
C GLY A 117 -12.56 5.56 5.72
N PHE A 118 -11.51 5.58 4.91
CA PHE A 118 -10.12 5.79 5.32
C PHE A 118 -9.69 7.24 5.08
N ASP A 119 -8.57 7.62 5.69
CA ASP A 119 -7.98 8.96 5.61
C ASP A 119 -6.63 9.00 4.87
N PHE A 120 -6.01 7.82 4.71
CA PHE A 120 -4.75 7.65 4.01
C PHE A 120 -4.78 6.38 3.14
N GLU A 121 -4.34 6.52 1.89
CA GLU A 121 -4.13 5.40 0.98
C GLU A 121 -2.77 5.53 0.29
N ILE A 122 -2.04 4.43 0.17
CA ILE A 122 -0.76 4.34 -0.56
C ILE A 122 -0.88 3.34 -1.71
N LYS A 123 -0.62 3.81 -2.93
CA LYS A 123 -0.57 3.00 -4.14
C LYS A 123 0.86 2.92 -4.64
N VAL A 124 1.32 1.71 -4.95
CA VAL A 124 2.69 1.50 -5.43
C VAL A 124 2.77 0.62 -6.66
N ILE A 125 3.88 0.76 -7.37
CA ILE A 125 4.36 -0.22 -8.35
C ILE A 125 5.73 -0.68 -7.85
N ALA A 126 5.94 -1.99 -7.83
CA ALA A 126 7.23 -2.59 -7.48
C ALA A 126 7.77 -3.42 -8.65
N ARG A 127 9.10 -3.52 -8.73
CA ARG A 127 9.77 -4.46 -9.61
C ARG A 127 9.94 -5.78 -8.87
N LEU A 128 9.54 -6.88 -9.50
CA LEU A 128 9.73 -8.19 -8.90
C LEU A 128 11.22 -8.57 -8.93
N PRO A 129 11.76 -9.18 -7.86
CA PRO A 129 13.12 -9.70 -7.87
C PRO A 129 13.30 -10.68 -9.02
N GLN A 130 14.36 -10.49 -9.80
CA GLN A 130 14.73 -11.47 -10.81
C GLN A 130 15.45 -12.64 -10.14
N PRO A 131 15.13 -13.90 -10.49
CA PRO A 131 15.97 -15.01 -10.08
C PRO A 131 17.37 -14.80 -10.67
N SER A 132 18.38 -14.87 -9.80
CA SER A 132 19.80 -14.89 -10.16
C SER A 132 20.14 -16.06 -11.06
#